data_AF-A0A257ZKX3-F1
#
_entry.id   AF-A0A257ZKX3-F1
#
_cell.length_a   1.000
_cell.length_b   1.000
_cell.length_c   1.000
_cell.angle_alpha   90.00
_cell.angle_beta   90.00
_cell.angle_gamma   90.00
#
_symmetry.space_group_name_H-M   'P 1'
#
loop_
_entity.id
_entity.type
_entity.pdbx_description
1 polymer ?
#
loop_
_entity_poly.entity_id
_entity_poly.type
_entity_poly.pdbx_seq_one_letter_code
_entity_poly.pdbx_strand_id
1 'polypeptide(L)'
;MDTASGTLPGTTHKGRPMDQLKTYAPLVTRIFLAAIFIPAGLGKMGDVAGFTGYLTSGGLPAILAWPTILFEIILGVSMLIGYQARIMAVLGAGFCLLAAALYHNNLADQIQAAMFFKNLGVAGAFLMIFAHGPGKLALDKA
;
A
#
# COMPACT_ATOMS: atom_id res chain seq x y z
N MET A 1 48.45 -7.21 -41.40
CA MET A 1 47.49 -8.31 -41.39
C MET A 1 46.41 -7.93 -40.41
N ASP A 2 45.32 -7.41 -40.96
CA ASP A 2 44.00 -7.27 -40.35
C ASP A 2 43.54 -8.63 -39.78
N THR A 3 42.91 -8.64 -38.61
CA THR A 3 41.59 -9.27 -38.44
C THR A 3 40.94 -8.91 -37.09
N ALA A 4 39.87 -8.11 -37.21
CA ALA A 4 38.61 -8.23 -36.50
C ALA A 4 38.48 -7.65 -35.08
N SER A 5 38.11 -6.37 -35.07
CA SER A 5 37.11 -5.80 -34.16
C SER A 5 35.89 -6.71 -34.01
N GLY A 6 35.57 -7.08 -32.77
CA GLY A 6 34.38 -7.84 -32.41
C GLY A 6 33.45 -7.10 -31.45
N THR A 7 33.35 -5.76 -31.54
CA THR A 7 32.22 -5.06 -30.94
C THR A 7 31.00 -5.29 -31.82
N LEU A 8 30.18 -6.28 -31.47
CA LEU A 8 28.89 -6.51 -32.12
C LEU A 8 27.96 -5.31 -31.85
N PRO A 9 27.56 -4.55 -32.87
CA PRO A 9 26.57 -3.50 -32.73
C PRO A 9 25.19 -4.16 -32.60
N GLY A 10 24.43 -3.80 -31.55
CA GLY A 10 22.97 -3.95 -31.59
C GLY A 10 22.34 -5.14 -30.87
N THR A 11 22.91 -5.66 -29.78
CA THR A 11 22.07 -6.43 -28.84
C THR A 11 21.26 -5.45 -27.99
N THR A 12 20.01 -5.22 -28.37
CA THR A 12 19.02 -4.64 -27.46
C THR A 12 18.97 -5.55 -26.24
N HIS A 13 19.60 -5.13 -25.15
CA HIS A 13 19.59 -5.88 -23.90
C HIS A 13 18.16 -5.86 -23.36
N LYS A 14 17.33 -6.80 -23.82
CA LYS A 14 16.04 -7.12 -23.20
C LYS A 14 16.34 -7.32 -21.72
N GLY A 15 15.96 -6.35 -20.89
CA GLY A 15 16.38 -6.31 -19.48
C GLY A 15 16.11 -7.66 -18.84
N ARG A 16 17.10 -8.20 -18.11
CA ARG A 16 16.97 -9.54 -17.53
C ARG A 16 15.71 -9.57 -16.64
N PRO A 17 15.01 -10.71 -16.50
CA PRO A 17 13.75 -10.76 -15.74
C PRO A 17 13.81 -10.10 -14.35
N MET A 18 14.95 -10.21 -13.67
CA MET A 18 15.20 -9.56 -12.37
C MET A 18 15.23 -8.02 -12.45
N ASP A 19 15.73 -7.45 -13.54
CA ASP A 19 15.77 -6.00 -13.76
C ASP A 19 14.36 -5.43 -13.98
N GLN A 20 13.51 -6.20 -14.66
CA GLN A 20 12.10 -5.88 -14.85
C GLN A 20 11.34 -5.94 -13.52
N LEU A 21 11.58 -6.98 -12.72
CA LEU A 21 10.94 -7.12 -11.40
C LEU A 21 11.28 -5.94 -10.48
N LYS A 22 12.55 -5.55 -10.39
CA LYS A 22 12.97 -4.37 -9.60
C LYS A 22 12.31 -3.07 -10.07
N THR A 23 12.02 -2.96 -11.37
CA THR A 23 11.41 -1.77 -11.95
C THR A 23 9.91 -1.70 -11.68
N TYR A 24 9.20 -2.82 -11.83
CA TYR A 24 7.73 -2.84 -11.77
C TYR A 24 7.14 -3.29 -10.43
N ALA A 25 7.86 -4.07 -9.61
CA ALA A 25 7.33 -4.56 -8.35
C ALA A 25 6.85 -3.42 -7.41
N PRO A 26 7.60 -2.32 -7.21
CA PRO A 26 7.10 -1.22 -6.37
C PRO A 26 5.81 -0.58 -6.90
N LEU A 27 5.67 -0.47 -8.23
CA LEU A 27 4.44 0.04 -8.84
C LEU A 27 3.27 -0.91 -8.59
N VAL A 28 3.46 -2.21 -8.83
CA VAL A 28 2.42 -3.24 -8.60
C VAL A 28 2.00 -3.26 -7.13
N THR A 29 2.97 -3.23 -6.20
CA THR A 29 2.69 -3.13 -4.76
C THR A 29 1.85 -1.91 -4.45
N ARG A 30 2.20 -0.73 -4.99
CA ARG A 30 1.43 0.50 -4.79
C ARG A 30 0.02 0.42 -5.34
N ILE A 31 -0.18 -0.19 -6.51
CA ILE A 31 -1.51 -0.41 -7.11
C ILE A 31 -2.34 -1.32 -6.21
N PHE A 32 -1.77 -2.41 -5.69
CA PHE A 32 -2.49 -3.33 -4.80
C PHE A 32 -2.86 -2.67 -3.46
N LEU A 33 -1.95 -1.87 -2.89
CA LEU A 33 -2.25 -1.06 -1.72
C LEU A 33 -3.40 -0.08 -2.01
N ALA A 34 -3.35 0.63 -3.14
CA ALA A 34 -4.43 1.53 -3.55
C ALA A 34 -5.78 0.81 -3.75
N ALA A 35 -5.77 -0.38 -4.34
CA ALA A 35 -6.95 -1.20 -4.56
C ALA A 35 -7.61 -1.70 -3.26
N ILE A 36 -6.88 -1.70 -2.14
CA ILE A 36 -7.45 -2.00 -0.81
C ILE A 36 -8.06 -0.72 -0.21
N PHE A 37 -7.30 0.38 -0.20
CA PHE A 37 -7.64 1.56 0.57
C PHE A 37 -8.66 2.48 -0.09
N ILE A 38 -8.59 2.67 -1.41
CA ILE A 38 -9.54 3.55 -2.12
C ILE A 38 -10.98 3.00 -2.00
N PRO A 39 -11.25 1.72 -2.33
CA PRO A 39 -12.60 1.18 -2.17
C PRO A 39 -13.05 1.13 -0.71
N ALA A 40 -12.14 0.85 0.23
CA ALA A 40 -12.47 0.85 1.66
C ALA A 40 -12.95 2.23 2.15
N GLY A 41 -12.23 3.30 1.78
CA GLY A 41 -12.60 4.66 2.15
C GLY A 41 -13.89 5.13 1.47
N LEU A 42 -14.05 4.86 0.17
CA LEU A 42 -15.28 5.17 -0.56
C LEU A 42 -16.50 4.39 -0.02
N GLY A 43 -16.31 3.12 0.35
CA GLY A 43 -17.36 2.32 0.98
C GLY A 43 -17.82 2.92 2.32
N LYS A 44 -16.87 3.34 3.17
CA LYS A 44 -17.20 4.05 4.42
C LYS A 44 -17.82 5.43 4.19
N MET A 45 -17.46 6.12 3.11
CA MET A 45 -18.10 7.38 2.71
C MET A 45 -19.56 7.17 2.27
N GLY A 46 -19.87 6.02 1.65
CA GLY A 46 -21.24 5.66 1.27
C GLY A 46 -22.15 5.36 2.46
N ASP A 47 -21.59 4.92 3.59
CA ASP A 47 -22.33 4.66 4.84
C ASP A 47 -21.54 5.15 6.07
N VAL A 48 -21.47 6.48 6.21
CA VAL A 48 -20.76 7.11 7.32
C VAL A 48 -21.40 6.78 8.67
N ALA A 49 -22.74 6.65 8.71
CA ALA A 49 -23.46 6.33 9.93
C ALA A 49 -23.13 4.92 10.43
N GLY A 50 -23.18 3.91 9.54
CA GLY A 50 -22.78 2.55 9.85
C GLY A 50 -21.31 2.45 10.26
N PHE A 51 -20.42 3.14 9.54
CA PHE A 51 -19.00 3.17 9.92
C PHE A 51 -18.77 3.84 11.28
N THR A 52 -19.49 4.92 11.59
CA THR A 52 -19.41 5.59 12.91
C THR A 52 -19.88 4.67 14.04
N GLY A 53 -20.95 3.91 13.82
CA GLY A 53 -21.41 2.88 14.75
C GLY A 53 -20.37 1.78 14.96
N TYR A 54 -19.74 1.30 13.89
CA TYR A 54 -18.64 0.34 13.97
C TYR A 54 -17.45 0.90 14.75
N LEU A 55 -17.02 2.13 14.43
CA LEU A 55 -15.90 2.81 15.06
C LEU A 55 -16.11 2.95 16.58
N THR A 56 -17.29 3.40 16.98
CA THR A 56 -17.65 3.58 18.40
C THR A 56 -17.81 2.26 19.14
N SER A 57 -18.17 1.16 18.46
CA SER A 57 -18.20 -0.17 19.09
C SER A 57 -16.82 -0.65 19.56
N GLY A 58 -15.74 -0.16 18.94
CA GLY A 58 -14.36 -0.38 19.38
C GLY A 58 -13.87 0.63 20.43
N GLY A 59 -14.75 1.50 20.95
CA GLY A 59 -14.42 2.50 21.97
C GLY A 59 -13.77 3.79 21.46
N LEU A 60 -13.67 3.98 20.14
CA LEU A 60 -13.14 5.21 19.56
C LEU A 60 -14.20 6.31 19.43
N PRO A 61 -13.83 7.60 19.61
CA PRO A 61 -14.74 8.72 19.42
C PRO A 61 -15.31 8.82 17.99
N ALA A 62 -16.61 9.10 17.87
CA ALA A 62 -17.30 9.26 16.58
C ALA A 62 -16.66 10.32 15.65
N ILE A 63 -16.03 11.36 16.23
CA ILE A 63 -15.34 12.41 15.46
C ILE A 63 -14.20 11.88 14.59
N LEU A 64 -13.67 10.69 14.89
CA LEU A 64 -12.62 10.05 14.10
C LEU A 64 -13.12 9.40 12.80
N ALA A 65 -14.45 9.28 12.59
CA ALA A 65 -15.00 8.66 11.39
C ALA A 65 -14.54 9.36 10.09
N TRP A 66 -14.71 10.68 10.00
CA TRP A 66 -14.29 11.46 8.84
C TRP A 66 -12.77 11.47 8.63
N PRO A 67 -11.92 11.70 9.66
CA PRO A 67 -10.48 11.54 9.54
C PRO A 67 -10.06 10.18 9.00
N THR A 68 -10.67 9.07 9.47
CA THR A 68 -10.35 7.74 8.96
C THR A 68 -10.75 7.56 7.50
N ILE A 69 -11.96 7.99 7.10
CA ILE A 69 -12.43 7.91 5.71
C ILE A 69 -11.48 8.67 4.77
N LEU A 70 -11.19 9.93 5.11
CA LEU A 70 -10.31 10.78 4.31
C LEU A 70 -8.89 10.20 4.26
N PHE A 71 -8.39 9.70 5.38
CA PHE A 71 -7.08 9.08 5.45
C PHE A 71 -6.96 7.88 4.52
N GLU A 72 -7.93 6.96 4.51
CA GLU A 72 -7.88 5.78 3.63
C GLU A 72 -7.87 6.19 2.14
N ILE A 73 -8.70 7.16 1.76
CA ILE A 73 -8.75 7.64 0.36
C ILE A 73 -7.43 8.33 -0.02
N ILE A 74 -6.94 9.25 0.82
CA ILE A 74 -5.69 9.99 0.57
C ILE A 74 -4.50 9.03 0.52
N LEU A 75 -4.42 8.07 1.44
CA LEU A 75 -3.39 7.04 1.48
C LEU A 75 -3.40 6.22 0.18
N GLY A 76 -4.57 5.74 -0.24
CA GLY A 76 -4.73 4.95 -1.45
C GLY A 76 -4.35 5.72 -2.71
N VAL A 77 -4.83 6.96 -2.86
CA VAL A 77 -4.49 7.82 -4.01
C VAL A 77 -3.01 8.17 -4.02
N SER A 78 -2.43 8.52 -2.87
CA SER A 78 -1.01 8.85 -2.74
C SER A 78 -0.12 7.67 -3.11
N MET A 79 -0.49 6.45 -2.70
CA MET A 79 0.20 5.22 -3.13
C MET A 79 0.09 5.01 -4.63
N LEU A 80 -1.12 5.12 -5.19
CA LEU A 80 -1.37 4.91 -6.62
C LEU A 80 -0.46 5.78 -7.49
N ILE A 81 -0.43 7.08 -7.23
CA ILE A 81 0.41 8.02 -7.99
C ILE A 81 1.87 8.01 -7.53
N GLY A 82 2.17 7.46 -6.35
CA GLY A 82 3.51 7.43 -5.78
C GLY A 82 3.97 8.78 -5.23
N TYR A 83 3.05 9.56 -4.67
CA TYR A 83 3.33 10.85 -4.03
C TYR A 83 3.56 10.66 -2.53
N GLN A 84 4.64 11.27 -1.99
CA GLN A 84 5.00 11.17 -0.56
C GLN A 84 4.97 9.74 0.00
N ALA A 85 5.32 8.76 -0.86
CA ALA A 85 5.01 7.36 -0.61
C ALA A 85 5.73 6.79 0.63
N ARG A 86 6.91 7.30 1.00
CA ARG A 86 7.60 6.87 2.24
C ARG A 86 6.86 7.31 3.49
N ILE A 87 6.40 8.57 3.53
CA ILE A 87 5.62 9.09 4.66
C ILE A 87 4.30 8.33 4.76
N MET A 88 3.60 8.21 3.63
CA MET A 88 2.34 7.49 3.54
C MET A 88 2.49 6.01 3.88
N ALA A 89 3.65 5.39 3.59
CA ALA A 89 3.92 4.02 3.99
C ALA A 89 4.02 3.87 5.52
N VAL A 90 4.73 4.75 6.22
CA VAL A 90 4.80 4.70 7.68
C VAL A 90 3.42 4.90 8.30
N LEU A 91 2.67 5.88 7.82
CA LEU A 91 1.31 6.15 8.30
C LEU A 91 0.37 4.97 8.01
N GLY A 92 0.44 4.40 6.80
CA GLY A 92 -0.38 3.25 6.39
C GLY A 92 -0.06 1.98 7.16
N ALA A 93 1.22 1.72 7.44
CA ALA A 93 1.64 0.61 8.29
C ALA A 93 1.09 0.77 9.72
N GLY A 94 1.25 1.96 10.32
CA GLY A 94 0.71 2.27 11.64
C GLY A 94 -0.81 2.11 11.68
N PHE A 95 -1.52 2.63 10.68
CA PHE A 95 -2.97 2.50 10.55
C PHE A 95 -3.42 1.03 10.50
N CYS A 96 -2.77 0.21 9.67
CA CYS A 96 -3.09 -1.23 9.59
C CYS A 96 -2.88 -1.94 10.93
N LEU A 97 -1.77 -1.67 11.62
CA LEU A 97 -1.49 -2.29 12.91
C LEU A 97 -2.49 -1.86 13.99
N LEU A 98 -2.86 -0.58 14.03
CA LEU A 98 -3.90 -0.07 14.93
C LEU A 98 -5.26 -0.70 14.63
N ALA A 99 -5.66 -0.77 13.36
CA ALA A 99 -6.92 -1.41 12.96
C ALA A 99 -6.95 -2.90 13.37
N ALA A 100 -5.84 -3.62 13.16
CA ALA A 100 -5.72 -5.02 13.59
C ALA A 100 -5.87 -5.17 15.10
N ALA A 101 -5.16 -4.35 15.88
CA ALA A 101 -5.15 -4.45 17.34
C ALA A 101 -6.48 -4.03 18.00
N LEU A 102 -7.17 -3.03 17.44
CA LEU A 102 -8.40 -2.49 18.03
C LEU A 102 -9.67 -3.22 17.57
N TYR A 103 -9.72 -3.68 16.32
CA TYR A 103 -10.97 -4.15 15.71
C TYR A 103 -10.93 -5.60 15.22
N HIS A 104 -9.77 -6.25 15.20
CA HIS A 104 -9.59 -7.61 14.68
C HIS A 104 -8.76 -8.50 15.61
N ASN A 105 -8.79 -8.25 16.92
CA ASN A 105 -7.95 -8.95 17.88
C ASN A 105 -8.56 -10.27 18.41
N ASN A 106 -9.82 -10.58 18.10
CA ASN A 106 -10.41 -11.86 18.44
C ASN A 106 -10.06 -12.92 17.39
N LEU A 107 -8.89 -13.55 17.56
CA LEU A 107 -8.38 -14.54 16.61
C LEU A 107 -9.14 -15.87 16.60
N ALA A 108 -10.05 -16.10 17.54
CA ALA A 108 -10.94 -17.26 17.53
C ALA A 108 -12.10 -17.08 16.53
N ASP A 109 -12.46 -15.85 16.20
CA ASP A 109 -13.39 -15.55 15.12
C ASP A 109 -12.66 -15.56 13.77
N GLN A 110 -13.13 -16.38 12.84
CA GLN A 110 -12.46 -16.61 11.57
C GLN A 110 -12.35 -15.33 10.71
N ILE A 111 -13.38 -14.47 10.74
CA ILE A 111 -13.40 -13.25 9.95
C ILE A 111 -12.41 -12.23 10.54
N GLN A 112 -12.42 -12.06 11.87
CA GLN A 112 -11.46 -11.18 12.53
C GLN A 112 -10.02 -11.68 12.34
N ALA A 113 -9.74 -12.97 12.50
CA ALA A 113 -8.42 -13.53 12.25
C ALA A 113 -7.94 -13.23 10.82
N ALA A 114 -8.80 -13.43 9.81
CA ALA A 114 -8.46 -13.10 8.42
C ALA A 114 -8.15 -11.61 8.23
N MET A 115 -8.94 -10.72 8.84
CA MET A 115 -8.71 -9.27 8.77
C MET A 115 -7.45 -8.83 9.51
N PHE A 116 -7.13 -9.47 10.64
CA PHE A 116 -5.90 -9.25 11.39
C PHE A 116 -4.67 -9.56 10.53
N PHE A 117 -4.62 -10.78 9.98
CA PHE A 117 -3.49 -11.20 9.14
C PHE A 117 -3.41 -10.43 7.82
N LYS A 118 -4.55 -10.05 7.23
CA LYS A 118 -4.59 -9.12 6.10
C LYS A 118 -3.91 -7.80 6.46
N ASN A 119 -4.23 -7.21 7.61
CA ASN A 119 -3.64 -5.95 8.03
C ASN A 119 -2.14 -6.08 8.34
N LEU A 120 -1.71 -7.18 8.94
CA LEU A 120 -0.28 -7.45 9.17
C LEU A 120 0.50 -7.56 7.85
N GLY A 121 -0.04 -8.31 6.88
CA GLY A 121 0.57 -8.43 5.55
C GLY A 121 0.64 -7.11 4.79
N VAL A 122 -0.45 -6.31 4.85
CA VAL A 122 -0.50 -4.97 4.24
C VAL A 122 0.48 -4.00 4.92
N ALA A 123 0.60 -4.04 6.25
CA ALA A 123 1.60 -3.26 6.98
C ALA A 123 3.02 -3.64 6.53
N GLY A 124 3.30 -4.93 6.35
CA GLY A 124 4.57 -5.40 5.78
C GLY A 124 4.86 -4.84 4.38
N ALA A 125 3.85 -4.81 3.50
CA ALA A 125 3.99 -4.21 2.17
C ALA A 125 4.30 -2.71 2.22
N PHE A 126 3.66 -1.96 3.13
CA PHE A 126 4.01 -0.57 3.38
C PHE A 126 5.45 -0.42 3.88
N LEU A 127 5.87 -1.21 4.87
CA LEU A 127 7.26 -1.18 5.36
C LEU A 127 8.28 -1.47 4.26
N MET A 128 7.96 -2.35 3.32
CA MET A 128 8.80 -2.59 2.14
C MET A 128 8.91 -1.37 1.23
N ILE A 129 7.81 -0.63 1.00
CA ILE A 129 7.83 0.65 0.26
C ILE A 129 8.63 1.71 1.02
N PHE A 130 8.51 1.78 2.34
CA PHE A 130 9.31 2.69 3.15
C PHE A 130 10.81 2.40 3.00
N ALA A 131 11.21 1.13 3.17
CA ALA A 131 12.61 0.70 3.12
C ALA A 131 13.24 0.82 1.73
N HIS A 132 12.51 0.48 0.67
CA HIS A 132 13.06 0.41 -0.69
C HIS A 132 12.69 1.60 -1.58
N GLY A 133 11.78 2.45 -1.11
CA GLY A 133 11.22 3.56 -1.88
C GLY A 133 10.10 3.15 -2.86
N PRO A 134 9.45 4.13 -3.51
CA PRO A 134 8.26 3.90 -4.34
C PRO A 134 8.53 3.39 -5.75
N GLY A 135 9.80 3.23 -6.13
CA GLY A 135 10.24 2.80 -7.45
C GLY A 135 10.26 3.91 -8.51
N LYS A 136 10.78 3.58 -9.70
CA LYS A 136 11.06 4.54 -10.77
C LYS A 136 9.81 5.20 -11.38
N LEU A 137 8.66 4.55 -11.28
CA LEU A 137 7.37 4.98 -11.85
C LEU A 137 6.50 5.71 -10.81
N ALA A 138 7.11 6.36 -9.83
CA ALA A 138 6.44 7.18 -8.83
C ALA A 138 6.46 8.66 -9.25
N LEU A 139 5.41 9.40 -8.92
CA LEU A 139 5.33 10.83 -9.21
C LEU A 139 6.41 11.63 -8.49
N ASP A 140 6.69 11.28 -7.23
CA ASP A 140 7.75 11.89 -6.45
C ASP A 140 8.92 10.90 -6.23
N LYS A 141 10.14 11.38 -6.46
CA LYS A 141 11.38 10.63 -6.20
C LYS A 141 11.84 10.96 -4.77
N ALA A 142 11.14 10.44 -3.78
CA ALA A 142 11.55 10.53 -2.38
C ALA A 142 12.81 9.72 -2.05
#